data_AF-A0A392TBC6-F1
#
_entry.id   AF-A0A392TBC6-F1
#
_cell.length_a   1.000
_cell.length_b   1.000
_cell.length_c   1.000
_cell.angle_alpha   90.00
_cell.angle_beta   90.00
_cell.angle_gamma   90.00
#
_symmetry.space_group_name_H-M   'P 1'
#
loop_
_entity.id
_entity.type
_entity.pdbx_description
1 polymer ?
#
loop_
_entity_poly.entity_id
_entity_poly.type
_entity_poly.pdbx_seq_one_letter_code
_entity_poly.pdbx_strand_id
1 'polypeptide(L)' 'MVGDGSDTFLWTDPWVDGAPLWERFGRLFDLAEAKSASVAEMFALGWGAGGDAWVWRRQLR' A
#
# COMPACT_ATOMS: atom_id res chain seq x y z
N MET A 1 -4.98 -22.17 1.54
CA MET A 1 -4.20 -21.62 0.41
C MET A 1 -3.98 -20.15 0.74
N VAL A 2 -2.74 -19.70 0.82
CA VAL A 2 -2.44 -18.27 0.95
C VAL A 2 -2.58 -17.70 -0.46
N GLY A 3 -3.46 -16.71 -0.65
CA GLY A 3 -3.62 -16.03 -1.94
C GLY A 3 -2.35 -15.29 -2.34
N ASP A 4 -2.18 -15.00 -3.63
CA ASP A 4 -1.02 -14.28 -4.17
C ASP A 4 -1.03 -12.77 -3.86
N GLY A 5 -2.08 -12.29 -3.18
CA GLY A 5 -2.26 -10.90 -2.81
C GLY A 5 -2.85 -10.03 -3.92
N SER A 6 -3.26 -10.62 -5.05
CA SER A 6 -3.90 -9.89 -6.16
C SER A 6 -5.31 -9.40 -5.79
N ASP A 7 -6.02 -10.17 -4.98
CA ASP A 7 -7.37 -9.85 -4.48
C ASP A 7 -7.36 -9.08 -3.15
N THR A 8 -6.18 -8.60 -2.70
CA THR A 8 -6.04 -7.88 -1.43
C THR A 8 -5.46 -6.50 -1.65
N PHE A 9 -6.22 -5.46 -1.35
CA PHE A 9 -5.81 -4.08 -1.44
C PHE A 9 -5.03 -3.64 -0.20
N LEU A 10 -3.86 -3.04 -0.42
CA LEU A 10 -2.97 -2.65 0.67
C LEU A 10 -3.62 -1.67 1.64
N TRP A 11 -4.31 -0.66 1.13
CA TRP A 11 -4.80 0.43 1.98
C TRP A 11 -6.18 0.17 2.57
N THR A 12 -7.08 -0.42 1.79
CA THR A 12 -8.52 -0.44 2.07
C THR A 12 -9.04 -1.75 2.65
N ASP A 13 -8.32 -2.86 2.47
CA ASP A 13 -8.74 -4.13 3.05
C ASP A 13 -8.34 -4.23 4.52
N PRO A 14 -9.04 -5.06 5.32
CA PRO A 14 -8.68 -5.31 6.72
C PRO A 14 -7.27 -5.89 6.89
N TRP A 15 -6.46 -5.28 7.76
CA TRP A 15 -5.10 -5.75 8.10
C TRP A 15 -4.93 -6.00 9.59
N VAL A 16 -4.65 -4.94 10.37
CA VAL A 16 -4.36 -5.03 11.81
C VAL A 16 -5.65 -4.82 12.57
N ASP A 17 -5.98 -5.75 13.48
CA ASP A 17 -7.21 -5.73 14.27
C ASP A 17 -8.51 -5.67 13.43
N GLY A 18 -8.44 -6.15 12.18
CA GLY A 18 -9.55 -6.09 11.23
C GLY A 18 -9.81 -4.70 10.65
N ALA A 19 -8.95 -3.72 10.94
CA ALA A 19 -9.04 -2.37 10.39
C ALA A 19 -8.10 -2.18 9.18
N PRO A 20 -8.49 -1.36 8.21
CA PRO A 20 -7.65 -1.02 7.07
C PRO A 20 -6.48 -0.10 7.44
N LEU A 21 -5.41 -0.15 6.66
CA LEU A 21 -4.20 0.61 6.98
C LEU A 21 -4.39 2.12 6.88
N TRP A 22 -5.30 2.60 6.02
CA TRP A 22 -5.55 4.05 5.91
C TRP A 22 -6.13 4.64 7.20
N GLU A 23 -6.86 3.88 8.01
CA GLU A 23 -7.40 4.37 9.29
C GLU A 23 -6.28 4.66 10.29
N ARG A 24 -5.27 3.77 10.34
CA ARG A 24 -4.13 3.91 11.26
C ARG A 24 -3.04 4.84 10.70
N PHE A 25 -2.87 4.87 9.39
CA PHE A 25 -1.79 5.59 8.69
C PHE A 25 -2.33 6.60 7.67
N GLY A 26 -3.40 7.33 8.01
CA GLY A 26 -4.10 8.24 7.09
C GLY A 26 -3.19 9.28 6.42
N ARG A 27 -2.19 9.81 7.15
CA ARG A 27 -1.21 10.75 6.56
C ARG A 27 -0.36 10.12 5.46
N LEU A 28 0.00 8.84 5.61
CA LEU A 28 0.75 8.11 4.61
C LEU A 28 -0.15 7.78 3.41
N PHE A 29 -1.39 7.37 3.69
CA PHE A 29 -2.40 7.16 2.66
C PHE A 29 -2.67 8.42 1.83
N ASP A 30 -2.72 9.61 2.44
CA ASP A 30 -2.92 10.87 1.72
C ASP A 30 -1.77 11.21 0.76
N LEU A 31 -0.56 10.79 1.12
CA LEU A 31 0.61 10.96 0.27
C LEU A 31 0.68 9.92 -0.84
N ALA A 32 0.15 8.72 -0.62
CA ALA A 32 0.22 7.63 -1.59
C ALA A 32 -0.51 8.00 -2.89
N GLU A 33 0.15 7.79 -4.03
CA GLU A 33 -0.53 7.85 -5.33
C GLU A 33 -1.35 6.58 -5.57
N ALA A 34 -0.78 5.42 -5.26
CA ALA A 34 -1.38 4.11 -5.48
C ALA A 34 -2.31 3.70 -4.32
N LYS A 35 -3.38 4.47 -4.09
CA LYS A 35 -4.34 4.26 -2.98
C LYS A 35 -5.14 2.95 -3.05
N SER A 36 -5.24 2.37 -4.24
CA SER A 36 -5.99 1.14 -4.51
C SER A 36 -5.09 0.05 -5.09
N ALA A 37 -3.78 0.10 -4.81
CA ALA A 37 -2.88 -0.96 -5.24
C ALA A 37 -3.09 -2.24 -4.43
N SER A 38 -3.03 -3.38 -5.11
CA SER A 38 -3.00 -4.70 -4.49
C SER A 38 -1.64 -4.98 -3.87
N VAL A 39 -1.59 -5.96 -2.97
CA VAL A 39 -0.33 -6.43 -2.38
C VAL A 39 0.59 -6.98 -3.47
N ALA A 40 0.03 -7.70 -4.45
CA ALA A 40 0.77 -8.25 -5.58
C ALA A 40 1.40 -7.15 -6.45
N GLU A 41 0.64 -6.09 -6.77
CA GLU A 41 1.14 -4.94 -7.55
C GLU A 41 2.27 -4.24 -6.82
N MET A 42 2.06 -3.92 -5.54
CA MET A 42 3.08 -3.28 -4.72
C MET A 42 4.34 -4.16 -4.67
N PHE A 43 4.19 -5.48 -4.49
CA PHE A 43 5.31 -6.42 -4.41
C PHE A 43 6.10 -6.46 -5.72
N ALA A 44 5.42 -6.51 -6.86
CA ALA A 44 6.04 -6.51 -8.19
C ALA A 44 6.83 -5.23 -8.47
N LEU A 45 6.35 -4.08 -7.97
CA LEU A 45 7.06 -2.79 -8.07
C LEU A 45 8.25 -2.67 -7.12
N GLY A 46 8.36 -3.55 -6.12
CA GLY A 46 9.43 -3.57 -5.13
C GLY A 46 9.23 -2.58 -3.97
N TRP A 47 9.16 -3.10 -2.74
CA TRP A 47 8.93 -2.31 -1.51
C TRP A 47 10.20 -1.70 -0.93
N GLY A 48 11.37 -2.14 -1.41
CA GLY A 48 12.67 -1.76 -0.87
C GLY A 48 13.16 -0.40 -1.35
N ALA A 49 14.33 0.00 -0.87
CA ALA A 49 15.01 1.19 -1.35
C ALA A 49 15.30 1.07 -2.86
N GLY A 50 14.84 2.06 -3.64
CA GLY A 50 14.96 2.05 -5.11
C GLY A 50 13.88 1.25 -5.83
N GLY A 51 12.88 0.70 -5.12
CA GLY A 51 11.68 0.16 -5.73
C GLY A 51 10.60 1.22 -5.99
N ASP A 52 9.71 0.93 -6.93
CA ASP A 52 8.71 1.86 -7.46
C ASP A 52 7.36 1.76 -6.72
N ALA A 53 7.24 0.91 -5.70
CA ALA A 53 5.97 0.71 -4.99
C ALA A 53 5.51 1.98 -4.25
N TRP A 54 6.45 2.81 -3.80
CA TRP A 54 6.18 3.97 -2.96
C TRP A 54 6.25 5.27 -3.76
N VAL A 55 5.21 5.51 -4.56
CA VAL A 55 5.04 6.79 -5.27
C VAL A 55 4.22 7.76 -4.42
N TRP A 56 4.79 8.93 -4.15
CA TRP A 56 4.21 9.95 -3.28
C TRP A 56 3.89 11.22 -4.05
N ARG A 57 2.73 11.83 -3.77
CA ARG A 57 2.28 13.09 -4.42
C ARG A 57 3.23 14.28 -4.24
N ARG A 58 4.15 14.22 -3.27
CA ARG A 58 5.25 15.18 -3.13
C ARG A 58 6.48 14.50 -2.53
N GLN A 59 7.67 14.88 -2.99
CA GLN A 59 8.87 14.67 -2.19
C GLN A 59 8.74 15.49 -0.90
N LEU A 60 8.88 14.83 0.26
CA LEU A 60 9.20 15.53 1.50
C LEU A 60 10.64 16.06 1.32
N ARG A 61 10.76 17.37 1.09
CA ARG A 61 12.05 18.07 1.08
C ARG A 61 12.52 18.29 2.51
#